data_AF-A0A9E2ZZ77-F1
#
_entry.id   AF-A0A9E2ZZ77-F1
#
_cell.length_a   1.000
_cell.length_b   1.000
_cell.length_c   1.000
_cell.angle_alpha   90.00
_cell.angle_beta   90.00
_cell.angle_gamma   90.00
#
_symmetry.space_group_name_H-M   'P 1'
#
loop_
_entity.id
_entity.type
_entity.pdbx_description
1 polymer ?
#
loop_
_entity_poly.entity_id
_entity_poly.type
_entity_poly.pdbx_seq_one_letter_code
_entity_poly.pdbx_strand_id
1 'polypeptide(L)' 'MTPHTKWAIAGIIIGFILLFIVPWPVSLAVILAAVAIPTAAWLMLDPSQRRRYREIRRRQRGELR' A
#
# COMPACT_ATOMS: atom_id res chain seq x y z
N MET A 1 3.95 12.47 14.67
CA MET A 1 4.01 11.31 13.75
C MET A 1 3.13 11.61 12.55
N THR A 2 3.62 11.47 11.32
CA THR A 2 2.75 11.67 10.14
C THR A 2 1.68 10.57 10.10
N PRO A 3 0.50 10.80 9.50
CA PRO A 3 -0.50 9.75 9.31
C PRO A 3 0.09 8.51 8.62
N HIS A 4 0.95 8.69 7.62
CA HIS A 4 1.65 7.60 6.93
C HIS A 4 2.51 6.76 7.88
N THR A 5 3.23 7.39 8.80
CA THR A 5 4.02 6.68 9.82
C THR A 5 3.13 5.83 10.72
N LYS A 6 1.97 6.35 11.13
CA LYS A 6 1.01 5.58 11.96
C LYS A 6 0.48 4.36 11.21
N TRP A 7 0.11 4.51 9.95
CA TRP A 7 -0.36 3.40 9.11
C TRP A 7 0.72 2.35 8.86
N ALA A 8 1.97 2.76 8.64
CA ALA A 8 3.09 1.84 8.50
C ALA A 8 3.29 1.00 9.78
N ILE A 9 3.29 1.65 10.94
CA ILE A 9 3.41 0.95 12.24
C ILE A 9 2.23 -0.01 12.44
N ALA A 10 0.99 0.42 12.15
CA ALA A 10 -0.19 -0.44 12.25
C ALA A 10 -0.08 -1.68 11.34
N GLY A 11 0.35 -1.50 10.09
CA GLY A 11 0.55 -2.61 9.16
C GLY A 11 1.60 -3.62 9.64
N ILE A 12 2.71 -3.13 10.22
CA ILE A 12 3.75 -3.98 10.81
C ILE A 12 3.18 -4.80 11.98
N ILE A 13 2.47 -4.16 12.91
CA ILE A 13 1.86 -4.83 14.07
C ILE A 13 0.88 -5.91 13.60
N ILE A 14 0.00 -5.59 12.65
CA ILE A 14 -0.95 -6.56 12.09
C ILE A 14 -0.22 -7.73 11.43
N GLY A 15 0.83 -7.47 10.65
CA GLY A 15 1.65 -8.51 10.03
C GLY A 15 2.29 -9.44 11.06
N PHE A 16 2.83 -8.89 12.15
CA PHE A 16 3.37 -9.70 13.24
C PHE A 16 2.29 -10.53 13.93
N ILE A 17 1.15 -9.95 14.26
CA ILE A 17 0.02 -10.69 14.85
C ILE A 17 -0.38 -11.87 13.94
N LEU A 18 -0.47 -11.62 12.63
CA LEU A 18 -0.85 -12.65 11.66
C LEU A 18 0.13 -13.83 11.64
N LEU A 19 1.43 -13.59 11.78
CA LEU A 19 2.46 -14.64 11.83
C LEU A 19 2.27 -15.63 13.00
N PHE A 20 1.62 -15.22 14.09
CA PHE A 20 1.40 -16.06 15.27
C PHE A 20 -0.02 -16.64 15.37
N ILE A 21 -1.02 -16.01 14.77
CA ILE A 21 -2.42 -16.48 14.84
C ILE A 21 -2.73 -17.57 13.79
N VAL A 22 -2.13 -17.45 12.61
CA VAL A 22 -2.43 -18.29 11.45
C VAL A 22 -1.18 -19.12 11.09
N PRO A 23 -1.31 -20.33 10.50
CA PRO A 23 -0.14 -21.10 10.08
C PRO A 23 0.83 -20.28 9.23
N TRP A 24 2.12 -20.39 9.54
CA TRP A 24 3.19 -19.57 8.98
C TRP A 24 3.13 -19.36 7.45
N PRO A 25 2.85 -20.40 6.62
CA PRO A 25 2.83 -20.23 5.16
C PRO A 25 1.68 -19.33 4.69
N VAL A 26 0.52 -19.43 5.37
CA VAL A 26 -0.67 -18.64 5.05
C VAL A 26 -0.43 -17.18 5.45
N SER A 27 0.14 -16.94 6.63
CA SER A 27 0.49 -15.59 7.08
C SER A 27 1.46 -14.91 6.11
N LEU A 28 2.49 -15.64 5.66
CA LEU A 28 3.44 -15.13 4.66
C LEU A 28 2.73 -14.82 3.33
N ALA A 29 1.89 -15.72 2.84
CA ALA A 29 1.15 -15.52 1.59
C ALA A 29 0.27 -14.26 1.64
N VAL A 30 -0.42 -14.02 2.76
CA VAL A 30 -1.26 -12.83 2.95
C VAL A 30 -0.43 -11.55 2.99
N ILE A 31 0.69 -11.54 3.73
CA ILE A 31 1.59 -10.38 3.79
C ILE A 31 2.15 -10.06 2.41
N LEU A 32 2.59 -11.09 1.67
CA LEU A 32 3.09 -10.93 0.31
C LEU A 32 1.99 -10.40 -0.62
N ALA A 33 0.78 -10.95 -0.57
CA ALA A 33 -0.34 -10.50 -1.38
C ALA A 33 -0.71 -9.03 -1.10
N ALA A 34 -0.69 -8.61 0.16
CA ALA A 34 -1.00 -7.24 0.57
C ALA A 34 -0.07 -6.19 -0.07
N VAL A 35 1.18 -6.56 -0.37
CA VAL A 35 2.13 -5.71 -1.10
C VAL A 35 2.06 -5.95 -2.60
N ALA A 36 2.04 -7.22 -3.02
CA ALA A 36 2.10 -7.61 -4.42
C ALA A 36 0.89 -7.11 -5.23
N ILE A 37 -0.32 -7.17 -4.67
CA ILE A 37 -1.54 -6.73 -5.36
C ILE A 37 -1.49 -5.25 -5.75
N PRO A 38 -1.27 -4.29 -4.83
CA PRO A 38 -1.22 -2.88 -5.21
C PRO A 38 -0.02 -2.56 -6.11
N THR A 39 1.13 -3.24 -5.91
CA THR A 39 2.30 -3.06 -6.78
C THR A 39 2.01 -3.56 -8.20
N ALA A 40 1.44 -4.76 -8.36
CA ALA A 40 1.05 -5.31 -9.65
C ALA A 40 -0.01 -4.44 -10.33
N ALA A 41 -1.03 -4.01 -9.59
CA ALA A 41 -2.05 -3.10 -10.09
C ALA A 41 -1.43 -1.80 -10.62
N TRP A 42 -0.47 -1.21 -9.91
CA TRP A 42 0.24 -0.01 -10.36
C TRP A 42 1.07 -0.24 -11.63
N LEU A 43 1.72 -1.39 -11.73
CA LEU A 43 2.50 -1.76 -12.91
C LEU A 43 1.60 -1.97 -14.14
N MET A 44 0.42 -2.55 -13.94
CA MET A 44 -0.61 -2.74 -14.97
C MET A 44 -1.26 -1.44 -15.45
N LEU A 45 -1.18 -0.34 -14.69
CA LEU A 45 -1.72 0.94 -15.15
C LEU A 45 -1.02 1.45 -16.40
N ASP A 46 -1.77 2.05 -17.31
CA ASP A 46 -1.20 2.74 -18.45
C ASP A 46 -0.46 4.02 -18.04
N PRO A 47 0.52 4.49 -18.84
CA PRO A 47 1.21 5.75 -18.58
C PRO A 47 0.25 6.94 -18.42
N SER A 48 -0.86 6.98 -19.15
CA SER A 48 -1.91 8.02 -19.05
C SER A 48 -2.62 7.99 -17.69
N GLN A 49 -2.98 6.82 -17.20
CA GLN A 49 -3.60 6.63 -15.87
C GLN A 49 -2.63 7.04 -14.75
N ARG A 50 -1.36 6.63 -14.83
CA ARG A 50 -0.33 7.03 -13.86
C ARG A 50 -0.07 8.54 -13.86
N ARG A 51 -0.15 9.21 -15.01
CA ARG A 51 -0.07 10.67 -15.11
C ARG A 51 -1.26 11.33 -14.42
N ARG A 52 -2.49 10.89 -14.75
CA ARG A 52 -3.73 11.39 -14.14
C ARG A 52 -3.74 11.20 -12.62
N TYR A 53 -3.34 10.04 -12.12
CA TYR A 53 -3.24 9.79 -10.68
C TYR A 53 -2.27 10.76 -9.99
N ARG A 54 -1.08 10.98 -10.58
CA ARG A 54 -0.11 11.93 -10.04
C ARG A 54 -0.66 13.36 -10.05
N GLU A 55 -1.37 13.76 -11.09
CA GLU A 55 -1.99 15.08 -11.19
C GLU A 55 -3.09 15.29 -10.14
N ILE A 56 -3.99 14.31 -9.97
CA ILE A 56 -5.01 14.33 -8.90
C ILE A 56 -4.33 14.49 -7.54
N ARG A 57 -3.25 13.75 -7.30
CA ARG A 57 -2.50 13.83 -6.04
C ARG A 57 -1.83 15.20 -5.83
N ARG A 58 -1.33 15.84 -6.89
CA ARG A 58 -0.79 17.21 -6.83
C ARG A 58 -1.87 18.23 -6.48
N ARG A 59 -3.05 18.13 -7.11
CA ARG A 59 -4.22 18.99 -6.80
C ARG A 59 -4.68 18.80 -5.35
N GLN A 60 -4.78 17.57 -4.88
CA GLN A 60 -5.15 17.27 -3.49
C GLN A 60 -4.18 17.84 -2.45
N ARG A 61 -2.89 17.98 -2.81
CA ARG A 61 -1.87 18.61 -1.97
C ARG A 61 -1.81 20.13 -2.11
N GLY A 62 -2.66 20.74 -2.95
CA GLY A 62 -2.65 22.18 -3.22
C GLY A 62 -1.44 22.66 -4.03
N GLU A 63 -0.71 21.75 -4.69
CA GLU A 63 0.46 22.07 -5.52
C GLU A 63 0.05 22.62 -6.90
N LEU A 64 -1.20 22.37 -7.31
CA LEU A 64 -1.83 22.94 -8.49
C LEU A 64 -3.09 23.66 -8.00
N ARG A 65 -3.16 24.97 -8.26
CA ARG A 65 -4.31 25.83 -7.94
C ARG A 65 -5.43 25.63 -8.96
#